data_AF-A0A2D5XY32-F1
#
_entry.id   AF-A0A2D5XY32-F1
#
_cell.length_a   1.000
_cell.length_b   1.000
_cell.length_c   1.000
_cell.angle_alpha   90.00
_cell.angle_beta   90.00
_cell.angle_gamma   90.00
#
_symmetry.space_group_name_H-M   'P 1'
#
loop_
_entity.id
_entity.type
_entity.pdbx_description
1 polymer ?
#
loop_
_entity_poly.entity_id
_entity_poly.type
_entity_poly.pdbx_seq_one_letter_code
_entity_poly.pdbx_strand_id
1 'polypeptide(L)'
;MSTLRKIRRKGILTVILSTHPHPPREAQEVLNEKVKLFNLKDLFDEVHATQTLHEAKGDLILKILKKRNIPKSKALMVGDNYFWDYKSARDKGIDAILVETEHHTRKNPVVRGIKMKIKMLSGLLQFI
;
A
#
# COMPACT_ATOMS: atom_id res chain seq x y z
N MET A 1 9.22 13.19 4.16
CA MET A 1 9.91 12.55 3.01
C MET A 1 11.15 11.71 3.38
N SER A 2 11.58 11.63 4.65
CA SER A 2 12.77 10.87 5.04
C SER A 2 12.60 9.34 5.02
N THR A 3 11.40 8.84 5.36
CA THR A 3 11.17 7.39 5.53
C THR A 3 11.28 6.59 4.23
N LEU A 4 10.55 6.99 3.18
CA LEU A 4 10.58 6.30 1.88
C LEU A 4 11.98 6.31 1.27
N ARG A 5 12.72 7.41 1.42
CA ARG A 5 14.13 7.50 0.99
C ARG A 5 15.02 6.49 1.73
N LYS A 6 14.81 6.33 3.06
CA LYS A 6 15.53 5.32 3.85
C LYS A 6 15.19 3.90 3.41
N ILE A 7 13.91 3.61 3.13
CA ILE A 7 13.46 2.31 2.64
C ILE A 7 14.11 2.00 1.28
N ARG A 8 14.09 2.94 0.33
CA ARG A 8 14.77 2.77 -0.97
C ARG A 8 16.27 2.52 -0.82
N ARG A 9 16.95 3.23 0.09
CA ARG A 9 18.39 3.01 0.36
C ARG A 9 18.71 1.60 0.86
N LYS A 10 17.73 0.88 1.42
CA LYS A 10 17.85 -0.54 1.78
C LYS A 10 17.65 -1.50 0.59
N GLY A 11 17.47 -0.98 -0.63
CA GLY A 11 17.24 -1.79 -1.84
C GLY A 11 15.83 -2.37 -1.93
N ILE A 12 14.87 -1.82 -1.18
CA ILE A 12 13.49 -2.30 -1.16
C ILE A 12 12.68 -1.64 -2.28
N LEU A 13 12.01 -2.47 -3.06
CA LEU A 13 11.07 -2.03 -4.10
C LEU A 13 9.84 -1.39 -3.45
N THR A 14 9.45 -0.25 -3.97
CA THR A 14 8.38 0.59 -3.44
C THR A 14 7.32 0.79 -4.51
N VAL A 15 6.06 0.46 -4.19
CA VAL A 15 4.95 0.48 -5.16
C VAL A 15 3.77 1.25 -4.59
N ILE A 16 3.15 2.12 -5.40
CA ILE A 16 1.87 2.76 -5.07
C ILE A 16 0.74 1.92 -5.64
N LEU A 17 -0.21 1.55 -4.79
CA LEU A 17 -1.49 0.96 -5.17
C LEU A 17 -2.62 1.87 -4.69
N SER A 18 -3.35 2.50 -5.62
CA SER A 18 -4.44 3.42 -5.27
C SER A 18 -5.76 2.96 -5.87
N THR A 19 -6.83 2.95 -5.07
CA THR A 19 -8.17 2.62 -5.57
C THR A 19 -8.82 3.87 -6.15
N HIS A 20 -9.34 3.79 -7.37
CA HIS A 20 -9.99 4.91 -8.04
C HIS A 20 -11.33 4.48 -8.65
N PRO A 21 -12.40 5.29 -8.54
CA PRO A 21 -13.70 4.99 -9.15
C PRO A 21 -13.77 5.23 -10.66
N HIS A 22 -12.73 5.81 -11.28
CA HIS A 22 -12.71 6.09 -12.72
C HIS A 22 -12.33 4.85 -13.53
N PRO A 23 -12.65 4.82 -14.84
CA PRO A 23 -12.12 3.82 -15.77
C PRO A 23 -10.60 3.67 -15.65
N PRO A 24 -10.02 2.46 -15.86
CA PRO A 24 -8.62 2.18 -15.56
C PRO A 24 -7.60 3.15 -16.17
N ARG A 25 -7.84 3.59 -17.42
CA ARG A 25 -6.95 4.53 -18.11
C ARG A 25 -6.95 5.91 -17.45
N GLU A 26 -8.15 6.46 -17.24
CA GLU A 26 -8.32 7.77 -16.60
C GLU A 26 -7.82 7.75 -15.15
N ALA A 27 -8.13 6.69 -14.39
CA ALA A 27 -7.63 6.48 -13.05
C ALA A 27 -6.09 6.48 -12.98
N GLN A 28 -5.43 5.83 -13.94
CA GLN A 28 -3.98 5.80 -14.03
C GLN A 28 -3.40 7.16 -14.41
N GLU A 29 -4.02 7.88 -15.35
CA GLU A 29 -3.61 9.24 -15.75
C GLU A 29 -3.67 10.20 -14.56
N VAL A 30 -4.80 10.24 -13.84
CA VAL A 30 -4.98 11.05 -12.62
C VAL A 30 -3.95 10.69 -11.54
N LEU A 31 -3.68 9.40 -11.33
CA LEU A 31 -2.69 8.96 -10.35
C LEU A 31 -1.27 9.39 -10.74
N ASN A 32 -0.91 9.27 -12.02
CA ASN A 32 0.39 9.68 -12.54
C ASN A 32 0.59 11.20 -12.41
N GLU A 33 -0.45 11.99 -12.65
CA GLU A 33 -0.42 13.44 -12.45
C GLU A 33 -0.18 13.81 -10.99
N LYS A 34 -0.87 13.16 -10.05
CA LYS A 34 -0.63 13.36 -8.61
C LYS A 34 0.80 13.00 -8.21
N VAL A 35 1.31 11.85 -8.68
CA VAL A 35 2.70 11.43 -8.42
C VAL A 35 3.72 12.45 -8.95
N LYS A 36 3.45 13.03 -10.13
CA LYS A 36 4.26 14.10 -10.71
C LYS A 36 4.18 15.37 -9.87
N LEU A 37 2.98 15.83 -9.52
CA LEU A 37 2.74 17.05 -8.77
C LEU A 37 3.44 17.03 -7.40
N PHE A 38 3.41 15.88 -6.72
CA PHE A 38 4.03 15.72 -5.40
C PHE A 38 5.51 15.30 -5.44
N ASN A 39 6.16 15.28 -6.62
CA ASN A 39 7.55 14.85 -6.81
C ASN A 39 7.86 13.48 -6.17
N LEU A 40 6.93 12.53 -6.34
CA LEU A 40 7.05 11.18 -5.76
C LEU A 40 7.71 10.17 -6.71
N LYS A 41 8.00 10.56 -7.95
CA LYS A 41 8.54 9.68 -8.99
C LYS A 41 9.81 8.95 -8.57
N ASP A 42 10.72 9.61 -7.88
CA ASP A 42 12.00 9.01 -7.46
C ASP A 42 11.88 8.15 -6.19
N LEU A 43 10.69 8.11 -5.58
CA LEU A 43 10.41 7.39 -4.34
C LEU A 43 9.69 6.07 -4.56
N PHE A 44 9.16 5.81 -5.76
CA PHE A 44 8.40 4.62 -6.08
C PHE A 44 8.82 4.05 -7.42
N ASP A 45 9.01 2.74 -7.48
CA ASP A 45 9.43 2.01 -8.67
C ASP A 45 8.24 1.69 -9.59
N GLU A 46 7.03 1.60 -9.03
CA GLU A 46 5.80 1.36 -9.77
C GLU A 46 4.61 2.10 -9.17
N VAL A 47 3.64 2.44 -10.02
CA VAL A 47 2.42 3.17 -9.65
C VAL A 47 1.25 2.55 -10.39
N HIS A 48 0.28 2.02 -9.66
CA HIS A 48 -0.88 1.34 -10.24
C HIS A 48 -2.19 1.84 -9.64
N ALA A 49 -3.10 2.24 -10.52
CA ALA A 49 -4.50 2.40 -10.16
C ALA A 49 -5.21 1.04 -10.09
N THR A 50 -6.12 0.89 -9.13
CA THR A 50 -6.95 -0.30 -8.91
C THR A 50 -8.43 0.08 -8.98
N GLN A 51 -9.25 -0.84 -9.46
CA GLN A 51 -10.70 -0.68 -9.48
C GLN A 51 -11.28 -0.72 -8.06
N THR A 52 -12.49 -0.21 -7.88
CA THR A 52 -13.26 -0.20 -6.63
C THR A 52 -13.83 -1.57 -6.24
N LEU A 53 -12.96 -2.59 -6.19
CA LEU A 53 -13.24 -3.90 -5.62
C LEU A 53 -12.30 -4.16 -4.43
N HIS A 54 -12.83 -4.61 -3.30
CA HIS A 54 -12.03 -4.79 -2.07
C HIS A 54 -10.84 -5.73 -2.26
N GLU A 55 -10.96 -6.75 -3.12
CA GLU A 55 -9.88 -7.70 -3.39
C GLU A 55 -8.86 -7.22 -4.44
N ALA A 56 -9.15 -6.15 -5.18
CA ALA A 56 -8.36 -5.74 -6.33
C ALA A 56 -6.89 -5.46 -5.99
N LYS A 57 -6.64 -4.86 -4.82
CA LYS A 57 -5.28 -4.58 -4.35
C LYS A 57 -4.52 -5.86 -4.05
N GLY A 58 -5.10 -6.78 -3.28
CA GLY A 58 -4.51 -8.09 -2.99
C GLY A 58 -4.15 -8.86 -4.27
N ASP A 59 -5.07 -8.94 -5.23
CA ASP A 59 -4.84 -9.62 -6.50
C ASP A 59 -3.76 -8.95 -7.35
N LEU A 60 -3.71 -7.62 -7.34
CA LEU A 60 -2.68 -6.88 -8.05
C LEU A 60 -1.30 -7.08 -7.42
N ILE A 61 -1.20 -7.12 -6.08
CA ILE A 61 0.06 -7.46 -5.39
C ILE A 61 0.54 -8.83 -5.86
N LEU A 62 -0.34 -9.85 -5.90
CA LEU A 62 0.02 -11.18 -6.39
C LEU A 62 0.53 -11.17 -7.84
N LYS A 63 -0.09 -10.39 -8.72
CA LYS A 63 0.36 -10.23 -10.12
C LYS A 63 1.77 -9.61 -10.19
N ILE A 64 2.03 -8.55 -9.43
CA ILE A 64 3.33 -7.88 -9.38
C ILE A 64 4.41 -8.82 -8.84
N LEU A 65 4.13 -9.51 -7.72
CA LEU A 65 5.04 -10.47 -7.10
C LEU A 65 5.39 -11.62 -8.04
N LYS A 66 4.38 -12.19 -8.73
CA LYS A 66 4.59 -13.24 -9.73
C LYS A 66 5.47 -12.77 -10.88
N LYS A 67 5.20 -11.59 -11.43
CA LYS A 67 6.00 -11.00 -12.53
C LYS A 67 7.46 -10.78 -12.14
N ARG A 68 7.72 -10.48 -10.87
CA ARG A 68 9.06 -10.21 -10.33
C ARG A 68 9.74 -11.40 -9.67
N ASN A 69 9.08 -12.56 -9.63
CA ASN A 69 9.54 -13.75 -8.91
C ASN A 69 9.86 -13.48 -7.42
N ILE A 70 9.01 -12.68 -6.76
CA ILE A 70 9.15 -12.34 -5.33
C ILE A 70 8.13 -13.18 -4.53
N PRO A 71 8.55 -13.93 -3.49
CA PRO A 71 7.62 -14.66 -2.64
C PRO A 71 6.75 -13.71 -1.80
N LYS A 72 5.52 -14.11 -1.49
CA LYS A 72 4.56 -13.31 -0.70
C LYS A 72 5.12 -12.88 0.66
N SER A 73 5.95 -13.72 1.28
CA SER A 73 6.62 -13.45 2.56
C SER A 73 7.64 -12.30 2.51
N LYS A 74 7.98 -11.80 1.31
CA LYS A 74 8.84 -10.64 1.10
C LYS A 74 8.06 -9.39 0.70
N ALA A 75 6.74 -9.39 0.87
CA ALA A 75 5.87 -8.28 0.55
C ALA A 75 5.17 -7.77 1.81
N LEU A 76 5.09 -6.44 1.93
CA LEU A 76 4.42 -5.75 3.03
C LEU A 76 3.50 -4.68 2.46
N MET A 77 2.19 -4.81 2.69
CA MET A 77 1.21 -3.79 2.38
C MET A 77 1.15 -2.75 3.50
N VAL A 78 1.16 -1.47 3.14
CA VAL A 78 0.99 -0.37 4.10
C VAL A 78 -0.15 0.51 3.60
N GLY A 79 -1.18 0.67 4.42
CA GLY A 79 -2.32 1.50 4.09
C GLY A 79 -3.11 1.88 5.34
N ASP A 80 -4.00 2.85 5.22
CA ASP A 80 -4.82 3.35 6.32
C ASP A 80 -6.22 2.71 6.34
N ASN A 81 -6.59 1.98 5.30
CA ASN A 81 -7.89 1.36 5.20
C ASN A 81 -7.87 -0.13 5.50
N TYR A 82 -8.67 -0.54 6.50
CA TYR A 82 -8.77 -1.94 6.89
C TYR A 82 -9.29 -2.84 5.76
N PHE A 83 -10.37 -2.48 5.06
CA PHE A 83 -10.98 -3.37 4.08
C PHE A 83 -10.20 -3.39 2.76
N TRP A 84 -9.73 -2.21 2.32
CA TRP A 84 -9.09 -2.06 1.02
C TRP A 84 -7.60 -2.39 1.02
N ASP A 85 -6.88 -2.14 2.12
CA ASP A 85 -5.43 -2.37 2.20
C ASP A 85 -5.11 -3.58 3.06
N TYR A 86 -5.47 -3.52 4.35
CA TYR A 86 -5.05 -4.51 5.33
C TYR A 86 -5.66 -5.89 5.04
N LYS A 87 -6.99 -5.99 5.04
CA LYS A 87 -7.72 -7.23 4.82
C LYS A 87 -7.44 -7.78 3.43
N SER A 88 -7.49 -6.92 2.40
CA SER A 88 -7.18 -7.28 1.00
C SER A 88 -5.83 -8.00 0.86
N ALA A 89 -4.79 -7.49 1.54
CA ALA A 89 -3.47 -8.13 1.54
C ALA A 89 -3.41 -9.39 2.42
N ARG A 90 -3.94 -9.34 3.65
CA ARG A 90 -3.92 -10.46 4.60
C ARG A 90 -4.64 -11.69 4.05
N ASP A 91 -5.80 -11.52 3.42
CA ASP A 91 -6.57 -12.62 2.82
C ASP A 91 -5.79 -13.36 1.73
N LYS A 92 -4.80 -12.70 1.11
CA LYS A 92 -3.95 -13.28 0.07
C LYS A 92 -2.62 -13.82 0.62
N GLY A 93 -2.41 -13.77 1.93
CA GLY A 93 -1.20 -14.24 2.62
C GLY A 93 -0.01 -13.27 2.54
N ILE A 94 -0.28 -11.97 2.38
CA ILE A 94 0.73 -10.90 2.36
C ILE A 94 0.72 -10.20 3.72
N ASP A 95 1.89 -9.82 4.23
CA ASP A 95 1.95 -9.05 5.48
C ASP A 95 1.40 -7.65 5.29
N ALA A 96 0.76 -7.11 6.32
CA ALA A 96 0.13 -5.80 6.25
C ALA A 96 0.28 -5.02 7.56
N ILE A 97 0.52 -3.72 7.44
CA ILE A 97 0.51 -2.75 8.53
C ILE A 97 -0.56 -1.71 8.26
N LEU A 98 -1.38 -1.43 9.27
CA LEU A 98 -2.37 -0.37 9.21
C LEU A 98 -1.78 0.95 9.72
N VAL A 99 -1.93 2.02 8.95
CA VAL A 99 -1.66 3.39 9.42
C VAL A 99 -2.88 3.88 10.17
N GLU A 100 -2.70 4.24 11.45
CA GLU A 100 -3.81 4.70 12.29
C GLU A 100 -4.27 6.08 11.83
N THR A 101 -5.48 6.15 11.28
CA THR A 101 -6.21 7.40 11.03
C THR A 101 -7.46 7.47 11.91
N GLU A 102 -7.90 8.69 12.24
CA GLU A 102 -9.07 8.88 13.11
C GLU A 102 -10.35 8.28 12.51
N HIS A 103 -10.48 8.32 11.19
CA HIS A 103 -11.67 7.88 10.47
C HIS A 103 -11.85 6.35 10.48
N HIS A 104 -10.77 5.58 10.47
CA HIS A 104 -10.85 4.11 10.33
C HIS A 104 -10.54 3.35 11.62
N THR A 105 -9.68 3.89 12.49
CA THR A 105 -9.14 3.12 13.62
C THR A 105 -10.04 3.15 14.86
N ARG A 106 -10.74 4.26 15.11
CA ARG A 106 -11.50 4.46 16.36
C ARG A 106 -12.90 3.85 16.32
N LYS A 107 -13.51 3.68 15.15
CA LYS A 107 -14.92 3.26 15.00
C LYS A 107 -15.13 1.77 14.74
N ASN A 108 -14.10 1.01 14.36
CA ASN A 108 -14.23 -0.40 14.01
C ASN A 108 -13.61 -1.32 15.09
N PRO A 109 -14.39 -2.17 15.79
CA PRO A 109 -13.89 -3.11 16.80
C PRO A 109 -12.80 -4.05 16.29
N VAL A 110 -12.90 -4.50 15.03
CA VAL A 110 -11.91 -5.41 14.42
C VAL A 110 -10.56 -4.70 14.29
N VAL A 111 -10.57 -3.42 13.89
CA VAL A 111 -9.36 -2.62 13.72
C VAL A 111 -8.66 -2.34 15.04
N ARG A 112 -9.42 -2.24 16.15
CA ARG A 112 -8.83 -2.07 17.49
C ARG A 112 -7.96 -3.26 17.91
N GLY A 113 -8.32 -4.48 17.47
CA GLY A 113 -7.58 -5.70 17.80
C GLY A 113 -6.32 -5.96 16.95
N ILE A 114 -6.07 -5.18 15.90
CA ILE A 114 -4.90 -5.37 15.04
C ILE A 114 -3.64 -4.93 15.80
N LYS A 115 -2.64 -5.82 15.90
CA LYS A 115 -1.35 -5.51 16.54
C LYS A 115 -0.40 -4.74 15.61
N MET A 116 -0.46 -5.03 14.31
CA MET A 116 0.40 -4.43 13.29
C MET A 116 -0.12 -3.06 12.85
N LYS A 117 0.11 -2.04 13.68
CA LYS A 117 -0.33 -0.66 13.41
C LYS A 117 0.77 0.35 13.67
N ILE A 118 0.76 1.44 12.92
CA ILE A 118 1.66 2.59 13.12
C ILE A 118 0.87 3.89 13.07
N LYS A 119 1.24 4.87 13.89
CA LYS A 119 0.62 6.22 13.86
C LYS A 119 1.19 7.12 12.78
N MET A 120 2.42 6.86 12.36
CA MET A 120 3.17 7.68 11.40
C MET A 120 4.00 6.78 10.52
N LEU A 121 4.22 7.20 9.25
CA LEU A 121 5.02 6.44 8.30
C LEU A 121 6.45 6.15 8.79
N SER A 122 7.04 7.00 9.64
CA SER A 122 8.35 6.74 10.26
C SER A 122 8.40 5.46 11.09
N GLY A 123 7.26 5.02 11.64
CA GLY A 123 7.14 3.75 12.36
C GLY A 123 7.40 2.52 11.50
N LEU A 124 7.30 2.63 10.16
CA LEU A 124 7.62 1.53 9.25
C LEU A 124 9.04 1.01 9.40
N LEU A 125 9.98 1.87 9.80
CA LEU A 125 11.39 1.51 9.96
C LEU A 125 11.64 0.50 11.08
N GLN A 126 10.66 0.21 11.92
CA GLN A 126 10.75 -0.83 12.96
C GLN A 126 10.46 -2.23 12.41
N PHE A 127 9.86 -2.32 11.21
CA PHE A 127 9.43 -3.56 10.57
C PHE A 127 10.27 -3.92 9.33
N ILE A 128 11.26 -3.08 9.01
CA ILE A 128 12.10 -3.12 7.80
C ILE A 128 13.54 -2.89 8.22
#